data_AF-A0A960L799-F1
#
_entry.id   AF-A0A960L799-F1
#
_cell.length_a   1.000
_cell.length_b   1.000
_cell.length_c   1.000
_cell.angle_alpha   90.00
_cell.angle_beta   90.00
_cell.angle_gamma   90.00
#
_symmetry.space_group_name_H-M   'P 1'
#
loop_
_entity.id
_entity.type
_entity.pdbx_description
1 polymer ?
#
loop_
_entity_poly.entity_id
_entity_poly.type
_entity_poly.pdbx_seq_one_letter_code
_entity_poly.pdbx_strand_id
1 'polypeptide(L)'
;MLAVHRLLASRPDAAALDAFVAENTFPLTEGNSVTFVYRGEADAVELRHFIYGLESSQAFSYLPGTDFWYLVQTLPMNSRVEYKIDVIRGGDHHWIRDPLNPHLAYDPFGANSVCHCSGYSRPEWTFADPEAREGHLEVHRLHSEAFGEDRDLVVYLPARFRRQRRYPLLVVHDGNDYLRYSGFKIVLDNLIHRLEIPPMVVALTTSPRRLAEYAADPAHNRFIAEEVVPHMEETFPLLPEVRFRGLMGASFGGVATLSTAWR
;
A
#
# COMPACT_ATOMS: atom_id res chain seq x y z
N MET A 1 4.79 -13.55 30.53
CA MET A 1 5.52 -12.27 30.73
C MET A 1 6.26 -11.95 29.45
N LEU A 2 6.15 -10.74 28.92
CA LEU A 2 6.78 -10.33 27.65
C LEU A 2 8.30 -10.21 27.77
N ALA A 3 9.03 -10.33 26.67
CA ALA A 3 10.49 -10.24 26.63
C ALA A 3 11.01 -8.90 27.16
N VAL A 4 10.39 -7.79 26.74
CA VAL A 4 10.74 -6.45 27.24
C VAL A 4 10.50 -6.32 28.75
N HIS A 5 9.43 -6.91 29.29
CA HIS A 5 9.18 -6.89 30.73
C HIS A 5 10.19 -7.74 31.51
N ARG A 6 10.65 -8.87 30.96
CA ARG A 6 11.75 -9.66 31.54
C ARG A 6 13.05 -8.85 31.60
N LEU A 7 13.38 -8.16 30.50
CA LEU A 7 14.55 -7.29 30.40
C LEU A 7 14.49 -6.18 31.46
N LEU A 8 13.37 -5.46 31.55
CA LEU A 8 13.23 -4.35 32.50
C LEU A 8 13.28 -4.83 33.96
N ALA A 9 12.72 -6.01 34.26
CA ALA A 9 12.77 -6.59 35.60
C ALA A 9 14.20 -6.94 36.06
N SER A 10 15.13 -7.21 35.14
CA SER A 10 16.52 -7.49 35.48
C SER A 10 17.36 -6.23 35.73
N ARG A 11 16.77 -5.03 35.60
CA ARG A 11 17.47 -3.73 35.71
C ARG A 11 18.70 -3.68 34.80
N PRO A 12 18.48 -3.70 33.47
CA PRO A 12 19.52 -3.91 32.49
C PRO A 12 20.49 -2.73 32.47
N ASP A 13 21.76 -3.01 32.25
CA ASP A 13 22.75 -2.00 31.89
C ASP A 13 22.72 -1.74 30.36
N ALA A 14 23.54 -0.81 29.90
CA ALA A 14 23.61 -0.46 28.48
C ALA A 14 23.95 -1.66 27.58
N ALA A 15 24.86 -2.54 28.03
CA ALA A 15 25.27 -3.72 27.27
C ALA A 15 24.11 -4.73 27.12
N ALA A 16 23.32 -4.94 28.17
CA ALA A 16 22.13 -5.79 28.11
C ALA A 16 21.03 -5.22 27.21
N LEU A 17 20.87 -3.89 27.16
CA LEU A 17 19.93 -3.24 26.24
C LEU A 17 20.37 -3.37 24.78
N ASP A 18 21.66 -3.17 24.50
CA ASP A 18 22.22 -3.33 23.16
C ASP A 18 22.13 -4.80 22.69
N ALA A 19 22.41 -5.76 23.58
CA ALA A 19 22.24 -7.17 23.30
C ALA A 19 20.77 -7.50 22.99
N PHE A 20 19.82 -6.99 23.78
CA PHE A 20 18.39 -7.19 23.52
C PHE A 20 17.97 -6.64 22.15
N VAL A 21 18.48 -5.47 21.76
CA VAL A 21 18.19 -4.90 20.45
C VAL A 21 18.80 -5.73 19.32
N ALA A 22 20.03 -6.22 19.50
CA ALA A 22 20.73 -7.02 18.48
C ALA A 22 20.14 -8.42 18.31
N GLU A 23 19.60 -9.02 19.37
CA GLU A 23 19.05 -10.37 19.38
C GLU A 23 17.59 -10.45 18.87
N ASN A 24 16.93 -9.30 18.70
CA ASN A 24 15.51 -9.23 18.31
C ASN A 24 15.32 -8.38 17.05
N THR A 25 14.24 -8.64 16.32
CA THR A 25 13.77 -7.77 15.25
C THR A 25 12.57 -6.98 15.75
N PHE A 26 12.53 -5.68 15.47
CA PHE A 26 11.46 -4.81 15.93
C PHE A 26 10.52 -4.40 14.77
N PRO A 27 9.22 -4.26 15.04
CA PRO A 27 8.53 -4.49 16.30
C PRO A 27 8.54 -5.97 16.71
N LEU A 28 8.81 -6.25 17.98
CA LEU A 28 8.88 -7.61 18.51
C LEU A 28 7.47 -8.10 18.83
N THR A 29 7.05 -9.18 18.18
CA THR A 29 5.69 -9.73 18.33
C THR A 29 5.67 -11.00 19.18
N GLU A 30 4.89 -10.99 20.26
CA GLU A 30 4.68 -12.11 21.18
C GLU A 30 3.16 -12.36 21.33
N GLY A 31 2.60 -13.22 20.48
CA GLY A 31 1.15 -13.39 20.40
C GLY A 31 0.47 -12.11 19.89
N ASN A 32 -0.53 -11.61 20.60
CA ASN A 32 -1.20 -10.34 20.28
C ASN A 32 -0.46 -9.10 20.81
N SER A 33 0.63 -9.29 21.56
CA SER A 33 1.42 -8.19 22.11
C SER A 33 2.54 -7.83 21.13
N VAL A 34 2.69 -6.54 20.85
CA VAL A 34 3.71 -5.98 19.97
C VAL A 34 4.51 -4.97 20.76
N THR A 35 5.83 -5.18 20.84
CA THR A 35 6.76 -4.25 21.47
C THR A 35 7.47 -3.44 20.40
N PHE A 36 7.25 -2.13 20.42
CA PHE A 36 8.03 -1.15 19.67
C PHE A 36 9.17 -0.64 20.55
N VAL A 37 10.34 -0.40 19.96
CA VAL A 37 11.51 0.12 20.67
C VAL A 37 12.12 1.25 19.86
N TYR A 38 12.60 2.28 20.55
CA TYR A 38 13.47 3.31 19.98
C TYR A 38 14.71 3.48 20.86
N ARG A 39 15.86 3.62 20.21
CA ARG A 39 17.17 3.88 20.85
C ARG A 39 17.65 5.27 20.44
N GLY A 40 17.80 6.17 21.40
CA GLY A 40 18.35 7.49 21.18
C GLY A 40 17.85 8.56 22.14
N GLU A 41 18.52 9.71 22.12
CA GLU A 41 18.12 10.88 22.89
C GLU A 41 16.80 11.46 22.36
N ALA A 42 15.90 11.82 23.27
CA ALA A 42 14.62 12.47 22.98
C ALA A 42 14.06 13.06 24.28
N ASP A 43 13.17 14.05 24.17
CA ASP A 43 12.36 14.50 25.31
C ASP A 43 11.10 13.63 25.44
N ALA A 44 10.55 13.19 24.30
CA ALA A 44 9.45 12.26 24.21
C ALA A 44 9.51 11.48 22.88
N VAL A 45 8.90 10.30 22.87
CA VAL A 45 8.79 9.45 21.69
C VAL A 45 7.35 8.95 21.58
N GLU A 46 6.75 9.09 20.41
CA GLU A 46 5.38 8.62 20.15
C GLU A 46 5.32 7.68 18.94
N LEU A 47 4.39 6.73 18.98
CA LEU A 47 4.04 5.88 17.84
C LEU A 47 2.96 6.60 17.02
N ARG A 48 3.24 6.87 15.74
CA ARG A 48 2.26 7.37 14.78
C ARG A 48 1.81 6.22 13.89
N HIS A 49 0.53 5.94 13.84
CA HIS A 49 -0.03 4.87 13.00
C HIS A 49 -1.35 5.26 12.36
N PHE A 50 -1.74 4.51 11.34
CA PHE A 50 -3.00 4.73 10.60
C PHE A 50 -4.04 3.64 10.89
N ILE A 51 -4.01 3.03 12.09
CA ILE A 51 -4.99 2.01 12.50
C ILE A 51 -6.31 2.69 12.87
N TYR A 52 -7.40 2.29 12.20
CA TYR A 52 -8.75 2.73 12.55
C TYR A 52 -9.16 2.22 13.94
N GLY A 53 -9.65 3.12 14.80
CA GLY A 53 -10.15 2.79 16.13
C GLY A 53 -9.10 2.83 17.26
N LEU A 54 -7.84 3.16 16.95
CA LEU A 54 -6.81 3.47 17.94
C LEU A 54 -6.45 4.96 17.89
N GLU A 55 -5.98 5.50 19.01
CA GLU A 55 -5.45 6.87 19.06
C GLU A 55 -4.30 6.99 18.06
N SER A 56 -4.29 8.06 17.26
CA SER A 56 -3.28 8.25 16.22
C SER A 56 -1.86 8.51 16.76
N SER A 57 -1.74 8.74 18.07
CA SER A 57 -0.47 8.85 18.78
C SER A 57 -0.48 8.06 20.07
N GLN A 58 0.60 7.33 20.34
CA GLN A 58 0.76 6.57 21.57
C GLN A 58 2.17 6.77 22.13
N ALA A 59 2.26 7.28 23.36
CA ALA A 59 3.55 7.62 23.98
C ALA A 59 4.34 6.37 24.39
N PHE A 60 5.65 6.37 24.11
CA PHE A 60 6.57 5.36 24.61
C PHE A 60 6.90 5.62 26.10
N SER A 61 7.18 4.55 26.82
CA SER A 61 7.78 4.61 28.15
C SER A 61 9.29 4.74 28.05
N TYR A 62 9.86 5.67 28.83
CA TYR A 62 11.30 5.89 28.95
C TYR A 62 11.91 5.06 30.08
N LEU A 63 13.07 4.44 29.85
CA LEU A 63 13.87 3.83 30.92
C LEU A 63 14.90 4.85 31.45
N PRO A 64 14.75 5.37 32.68
CA PRO A 64 15.60 6.44 33.20
C PRO A 64 17.09 6.12 33.20
N GLY A 65 17.91 7.10 32.80
CA GLY A 65 19.37 6.97 32.78
C GLY A 65 19.91 6.20 31.57
N THR A 66 19.06 5.91 30.59
CA THR A 66 19.42 5.23 29.35
C THR A 66 18.90 6.02 28.15
N ASP A 67 19.11 5.52 26.94
CA ASP A 67 18.51 6.00 25.69
C ASP A 67 17.40 5.04 25.18
N PHE A 68 16.84 4.20 26.07
CA PHE A 68 15.87 3.18 25.72
C PHE A 68 14.43 3.65 25.93
N TRP A 69 13.64 3.59 24.85
CA TRP A 69 12.22 3.86 24.84
C TRP A 69 11.48 2.63 24.36
N TYR A 70 10.36 2.27 24.99
CA TYR A 70 9.54 1.14 24.56
C TYR A 70 8.05 1.42 24.65
N LEU A 71 7.28 0.75 23.79
CA LEU A 71 5.82 0.76 23.85
C LEU A 71 5.32 -0.66 23.58
N VAL A 72 4.42 -1.14 24.43
CA VAL A 72 3.72 -2.41 24.22
C VAL A 72 2.29 -2.11 23.80
N GLN A 73 1.89 -2.62 22.63
CA GLN A 73 0.52 -2.54 22.14
C GLN A 73 -0.10 -3.91 21.96
N THR A 74 -1.42 -3.99 22.14
CA THR A 74 -2.19 -5.18 21.77
C THR A 74 -2.76 -4.98 20.37
N LEU A 75 -2.28 -5.74 19.40
CA LEU A 75 -2.77 -5.70 18.01
C LEU A 75 -3.39 -7.05 17.62
N PRO A 76 -4.43 -7.07 16.77
CA PRO A 76 -5.00 -8.32 16.30
C PRO A 76 -3.98 -9.18 15.57
N MET A 77 -4.03 -10.50 15.80
CA MET A 77 -3.24 -11.49 15.07
C MET A 77 -3.42 -11.33 13.55
N ASN A 78 -2.38 -11.67 12.78
CA ASN A 78 -2.37 -11.58 11.31
C ASN A 78 -2.51 -10.16 10.73
N SER A 79 -2.42 -9.11 11.54
CA SER A 79 -2.44 -7.73 11.04
C SER A 79 -1.12 -7.32 10.39
N ARG A 80 -1.21 -6.47 9.36
CA ARG A 80 -0.08 -5.68 8.84
C ARG A 80 -0.39 -4.20 9.04
N VAL A 81 0.46 -3.52 9.80
CA VAL A 81 0.27 -2.11 10.16
C VAL A 81 1.46 -1.28 9.73
N GLU A 82 1.20 -0.16 9.08
CA GLU A 82 2.21 0.85 8.78
C GLU A 82 2.27 1.91 9.88
N TYR A 83 3.49 2.31 10.25
CA TYR A 83 3.73 3.28 11.33
C TYR A 83 5.00 4.11 11.09
N LYS A 84 5.11 5.20 11.87
CA LYS A 84 6.31 6.02 12.04
C LYS A 84 6.56 6.25 13.54
N ILE A 85 7.80 6.61 13.87
CA ILE A 85 8.17 7.07 15.20
C ILE A 85 8.28 8.58 15.16
N ASP A 86 7.60 9.27 16.07
CA ASP A 86 7.71 10.72 16.24
C ASP A 86 8.68 10.99 17.40
N VAL A 87 9.87 11.50 17.06
CA VAL A 87 10.91 11.85 18.03
C VAL A 87 10.81 13.34 18.32
N ILE A 88 10.55 13.67 19.59
CA ILE A 88 10.34 15.04 20.03
C ILE A 88 11.59 15.53 20.77
N ARG A 89 12.15 16.66 20.33
CA ARG A 89 13.32 17.31 20.94
C ARG A 89 13.14 18.83 20.94
N GLY A 90 13.22 19.47 22.09
CA GLY A 90 13.01 20.92 22.24
C GLY A 90 11.62 21.39 21.82
N GLY A 91 10.63 20.49 21.79
CA GLY A 91 9.29 20.74 21.24
C GLY A 91 9.14 20.49 19.74
N ASP A 92 10.23 20.20 19.01
CA ASP A 92 10.19 19.91 17.58
C ASP A 92 9.91 18.42 17.31
N HIS A 93 8.92 18.16 16.45
CA HIS A 93 8.49 16.82 16.07
C HIS A 93 9.21 16.33 14.81
N HIS A 94 9.83 15.16 14.90
CA HIS A 94 10.55 14.54 13.79
C HIS A 94 10.02 13.13 13.51
N TRP A 95 9.22 13.01 12.45
CA TRP A 95 8.66 11.73 12.03
C TRP A 95 9.70 10.93 11.25
N ILE A 96 10.18 9.86 11.86
CA ILE A 96 11.18 8.96 11.29
C ILE A 96 10.59 7.57 11.03
N ARG A 97 11.23 6.84 10.12
CA ARG A 97 11.07 5.38 10.06
C ARG A 97 11.76 4.79 11.28
N ASP A 98 11.23 3.67 11.76
CA ASP A 98 11.84 2.89 12.83
C ASP A 98 13.22 2.37 12.37
N PRO A 99 14.34 2.84 12.95
CA PRO A 99 15.68 2.42 12.56
C PRO A 99 15.95 0.94 12.82
N LEU A 100 15.18 0.30 13.70
CA LEU A 100 15.31 -1.11 14.08
C LEU A 100 14.43 -2.04 13.25
N ASN A 101 13.57 -1.49 12.38
CA ASN A 101 12.66 -2.26 11.56
C ASN A 101 13.15 -2.35 10.10
N PRO A 102 13.52 -3.55 9.61
CA PRO A 102 13.93 -3.72 8.22
C PRO A 102 12.77 -3.70 7.22
N HIS A 103 11.51 -3.80 7.70
CA HIS A 103 10.34 -3.89 6.85
C HIS A 103 9.75 -2.52 6.53
N LEU A 104 9.59 -2.26 5.24
CA LEU A 104 9.12 -1.00 4.70
C LEU A 104 7.94 -1.19 3.76
N ALA A 105 7.05 -0.19 3.77
CA ALA A 105 6.05 0.04 2.75
C ALA A 105 6.38 1.35 2.05
N TYR A 106 6.44 1.33 0.72
CA TYR A 106 6.66 2.53 -0.07
C TYR A 106 5.32 3.07 -0.56
N ASP A 107 5.22 4.38 -0.60
CA ASP A 107 4.05 5.10 -1.09
C ASP A 107 4.49 6.38 -1.82
N PRO A 108 3.57 7.12 -2.47
CA PRO A 108 3.92 8.38 -3.14
C PRO A 108 4.56 9.47 -2.26
N PHE A 109 4.48 9.34 -0.93
CA PHE A 109 5.00 10.28 0.07
C PHE A 109 6.29 9.78 0.75
N GLY A 110 6.85 8.65 0.30
CA GLY A 110 8.10 8.08 0.77
C GLY A 110 7.94 6.64 1.25
N ALA A 111 8.19 6.40 2.53
CA ALA A 111 8.04 5.07 3.11
C ALA A 111 7.67 5.11 4.60
N ASN A 112 6.95 4.07 5.02
CA ASN A 112 6.59 3.78 6.41
C ASN A 112 7.25 2.49 6.88
N SER A 113 7.52 2.39 8.18
CA SER A 113 7.88 1.11 8.80
C SER A 113 6.66 0.21 8.90
N VAL A 114 6.86 -1.11 8.81
CA VAL A 114 5.75 -2.07 8.80
C VAL A 114 5.86 -3.04 9.97
N CYS A 115 4.82 -3.07 10.80
CA CYS A 115 4.62 -4.10 11.81
C CYS A 115 3.87 -5.29 11.18
N HIS A 116 4.55 -6.44 11.09
CA HIS A 116 3.92 -7.72 10.79
C HIS A 116 3.53 -8.39 12.11
N CYS A 117 2.26 -8.37 12.48
CA CYS A 117 1.80 -9.00 13.71
C CYS A 117 1.94 -10.53 13.63
N SER A 118 2.00 -11.19 14.78
CA SER A 118 2.12 -12.66 14.85
C SER A 118 1.11 -13.35 13.92
N GLY A 119 1.61 -14.29 13.11
CA GLY A 119 0.82 -15.04 12.12
C GLY A 119 0.61 -14.33 10.78
N TYR A 120 0.96 -13.04 10.64
CA TYR A 120 0.91 -12.38 9.35
C TYR A 120 1.84 -13.07 8.36
N SER A 121 1.29 -13.42 7.20
CA SER A 121 2.05 -13.83 6.04
C SER A 121 1.67 -12.92 4.88
N ARG A 122 2.68 -12.44 4.15
CA ARG A 122 2.43 -11.70 2.92
C ARG A 122 1.73 -12.64 1.93
N PRO A 123 0.62 -12.22 1.29
CA PRO A 123 -0.11 -13.12 0.41
C PRO A 123 0.75 -13.60 -0.75
N GLU A 124 0.69 -14.90 -1.03
CA GLU A 124 1.58 -15.56 -1.99
C GLU A 124 1.47 -14.98 -3.41
N TRP A 125 0.28 -14.57 -3.83
CA TRP A 125 0.02 -13.97 -5.14
C TRP A 125 0.71 -12.61 -5.34
N THR A 126 1.37 -12.05 -4.31
CA THR A 126 2.13 -10.80 -4.41
C THR A 126 3.63 -11.00 -4.65
N PHE A 127 4.13 -12.24 -4.60
CA PHE A 127 5.50 -12.58 -4.96
C PHE A 127 5.60 -13.00 -6.42
N ALA A 128 6.72 -12.72 -7.09
CA ALA A 128 6.93 -13.22 -8.45
C ALA A 128 6.92 -14.75 -8.43
N ASP A 129 6.04 -15.34 -9.25
CA ASP A 129 5.95 -16.77 -9.45
C ASP A 129 6.75 -17.15 -10.72
N PRO A 130 7.80 -17.97 -10.64
CA PRO A 130 8.63 -18.33 -11.80
C PRO A 130 7.87 -19.15 -12.85
N GLU A 131 6.74 -19.77 -12.49
CA GLU A 131 5.90 -20.51 -13.43
C GLU A 131 4.84 -19.60 -14.11
N ALA A 132 4.52 -18.47 -13.48
CA ALA A 132 3.61 -17.49 -14.04
C ALA A 132 4.24 -16.81 -15.27
N ARG A 133 3.52 -16.87 -16.38
CA ARG A 133 3.89 -16.10 -17.57
C ARG A 133 3.50 -14.66 -17.37
N GLU A 134 4.42 -13.78 -17.71
CA GLU A 134 4.21 -12.35 -17.60
C GLU A 134 3.30 -11.81 -18.71
N GLY A 135 2.35 -10.96 -18.31
CA GLY A 135 1.72 -9.99 -19.19
C GLY A 135 2.66 -8.84 -19.53
N HIS A 136 2.20 -7.94 -20.40
CA HIS A 136 2.98 -6.80 -20.89
C HIS A 136 2.26 -5.48 -20.60
N LEU A 137 3.03 -4.40 -20.42
CA LEU A 137 2.51 -3.05 -20.20
C LEU A 137 2.79 -2.19 -21.44
N GLU A 138 1.77 -1.52 -21.96
CA GLU A 138 1.85 -0.63 -23.11
C GLU A 138 1.35 0.76 -22.70
N VAL A 139 1.94 1.83 -23.24
CA VAL A 139 1.49 3.21 -22.95
C VAL A 139 0.69 3.73 -24.13
N HIS A 140 -0.50 4.22 -23.86
CA HIS A 140 -1.40 4.84 -24.82
C HIS A 140 -1.63 6.29 -24.43
N ARG A 141 -1.49 7.20 -25.39
CA ARG A 141 -1.76 8.62 -25.20
C ARG A 141 -3.04 8.98 -25.93
N LEU A 142 -3.95 9.64 -25.23
CA LEU A 142 -5.26 10.07 -25.72
C LEU A 142 -5.41 11.56 -25.45
N HIS A 143 -5.89 12.31 -26.44
CA HIS A 143 -6.35 13.67 -26.21
C HIS A 143 -7.71 13.64 -25.52
N SER A 144 -7.80 14.23 -24.32
CA SER A 144 -9.05 14.27 -23.57
C SER A 144 -9.80 15.58 -23.82
N GLU A 145 -10.97 15.50 -24.43
CA GLU A 145 -11.85 16.65 -24.64
C GLU A 145 -12.43 17.14 -23.31
N ALA A 146 -12.74 16.23 -22.39
CA ALA A 146 -13.26 16.53 -21.06
C ALA A 146 -12.28 17.38 -20.23
N PHE A 147 -10.98 17.24 -20.46
CA PHE A 147 -9.94 18.00 -19.77
C PHE A 147 -9.18 19.02 -20.64
N GLY A 148 -9.37 18.99 -21.96
CA GLY A 148 -8.66 19.83 -22.92
C GLY A 148 -7.15 19.56 -23.00
N GLU A 149 -6.70 18.37 -22.63
CA GLU A 149 -5.27 18.02 -22.57
C GLU A 149 -5.03 16.53 -22.84
N ASP A 150 -3.80 16.18 -23.21
CA ASP A 150 -3.43 14.79 -23.41
C ASP A 150 -3.29 14.04 -22.09
N ARG A 151 -3.79 12.80 -22.05
CA ARG A 151 -3.71 11.88 -20.94
C ARG A 151 -3.03 10.60 -21.36
N ASP A 152 -2.14 10.10 -20.49
CA ASP A 152 -1.54 8.79 -20.67
C ASP A 152 -2.34 7.72 -19.91
N LEU A 153 -2.48 6.57 -20.56
CA LEU A 153 -3.00 5.33 -19.99
C LEU A 153 -1.91 4.28 -20.08
N VAL A 154 -1.62 3.60 -18.97
CA VAL A 154 -0.85 2.37 -19.03
C VAL A 154 -1.83 1.23 -19.21
N VAL A 155 -1.63 0.36 -20.19
CA VAL A 155 -2.50 -0.78 -20.47
C VAL A 155 -1.74 -2.06 -20.18
N TYR A 156 -2.27 -2.88 -19.27
CA TYR A 156 -1.81 -4.24 -19.08
C TYR A 156 -2.55 -5.18 -20.03
N LEU A 157 -1.78 -5.98 -20.76
CA LEU A 157 -2.26 -7.09 -21.56
C LEU A 157 -1.86 -8.41 -20.89
N PRO A 158 -2.79 -9.37 -20.76
CA PRO A 158 -2.50 -10.61 -20.06
C PRO A 158 -1.53 -11.46 -20.87
N ALA A 159 -0.80 -12.35 -20.19
CA ALA A 159 0.08 -13.30 -20.85
C ALA A 159 -0.66 -14.06 -21.97
N ARG A 160 0.00 -14.21 -23.12
CA ARG A 160 -0.57 -14.84 -24.34
C ARG A 160 -1.81 -14.11 -24.87
N PHE A 161 -1.89 -12.78 -24.72
CA PHE A 161 -2.89 -11.96 -25.38
C PHE A 161 -2.99 -12.27 -26.89
N ARG A 162 -4.22 -12.38 -27.42
CA ARG A 162 -4.51 -12.71 -28.82
C ARG A 162 -5.65 -11.85 -29.33
N ARG A 163 -5.45 -11.20 -30.48
CA ARG A 163 -6.47 -10.32 -31.07
C ARG A 163 -7.76 -11.03 -31.49
N GLN A 164 -7.73 -12.36 -31.65
CA GLN A 164 -8.90 -13.18 -32.01
C GLN A 164 -9.78 -13.55 -30.80
N ARG A 165 -9.31 -13.31 -29.56
CA ARG A 165 -10.07 -13.56 -28.34
C ARG A 165 -10.59 -12.24 -27.78
N ARG A 166 -11.77 -12.26 -27.15
CA ARG A 166 -12.30 -11.10 -26.42
C ARG A 166 -11.98 -11.17 -24.93
N TYR A 167 -11.78 -10.00 -24.31
CA TYR A 167 -11.35 -9.85 -22.92
C TYR A 167 -12.28 -8.91 -22.13
N PRO A 168 -12.50 -9.17 -20.82
CA PRO A 168 -13.03 -8.15 -19.92
C PRO A 168 -12.08 -6.95 -19.82
N LEU A 169 -12.64 -5.80 -19.45
CA LEU A 169 -11.90 -4.57 -19.18
C LEU A 169 -11.99 -4.20 -17.70
N LEU A 170 -10.86 -3.89 -17.08
CA LEU A 170 -10.80 -3.24 -15.78
C LEU A 170 -10.14 -1.86 -15.96
N VAL A 171 -10.78 -0.80 -15.48
CA VAL A 171 -10.18 0.54 -15.43
C VAL A 171 -9.78 0.85 -13.99
N VAL A 172 -8.51 1.19 -13.77
CA VAL A 172 -7.89 1.38 -12.46
C VAL A 172 -7.42 2.82 -12.29
N HIS A 173 -7.99 3.50 -11.31
CA HIS A 173 -7.55 4.82 -10.85
C HIS A 173 -6.27 4.71 -10.01
N ASP A 174 -5.42 5.75 -10.03
CA ASP A 174 -4.09 5.72 -9.43
C ASP A 174 -3.21 4.56 -9.97
N GLY A 175 -3.39 4.21 -11.23
CA GLY A 175 -2.84 2.99 -11.81
C GLY A 175 -1.30 2.91 -11.76
N ASN A 176 -0.60 4.03 -11.93
CA ASN A 176 0.85 4.09 -11.78
C ASN A 176 1.31 3.78 -10.35
N ASP A 177 0.55 4.21 -9.35
CA ASP A 177 0.86 3.93 -7.94
C ASP A 177 0.62 2.45 -7.62
N TYR A 178 -0.45 1.85 -8.15
CA TYR A 178 -0.66 0.41 -8.05
C TYR A 178 0.52 -0.39 -8.65
N LEU A 179 0.99 0.00 -9.84
CA LEU A 179 2.13 -0.67 -10.48
C LEU A 179 3.42 -0.52 -9.68
N ARG A 180 3.68 0.65 -9.10
CA ARG A 180 4.93 0.96 -8.37
C ARG A 180 4.97 0.39 -6.97
N TYR A 181 3.86 0.49 -6.23
CA TYR A 181 3.88 0.31 -4.77
C TYR A 181 3.15 -0.95 -4.28
N SER A 182 2.29 -1.55 -5.11
CA SER A 182 1.49 -2.71 -4.70
C SER A 182 1.89 -4.03 -5.38
N GLY A 183 2.80 -3.99 -6.36
CA GLY A 183 3.14 -5.16 -7.17
C GLY A 183 1.99 -5.61 -8.07
N PHE A 184 1.12 -4.69 -8.49
CA PHE A 184 -0.15 -5.01 -9.13
C PHE A 184 -0.02 -5.87 -10.40
N LYS A 185 1.03 -5.66 -11.21
CA LYS A 185 1.32 -6.52 -12.37
C LYS A 185 1.56 -7.98 -11.95
N ILE A 186 2.37 -8.20 -10.92
CA ILE A 186 2.66 -9.54 -10.38
C ILE A 186 1.37 -10.20 -9.89
N VAL A 187 0.52 -9.44 -9.19
CA VAL A 187 -0.78 -9.93 -8.74
C VAL A 187 -1.65 -10.35 -9.92
N LEU A 188 -1.76 -9.54 -10.97
CA LEU A 188 -2.51 -9.89 -12.17
C LEU A 188 -1.94 -11.13 -12.86
N ASP A 189 -0.62 -11.19 -13.06
CA ASP A 189 0.08 -12.31 -13.70
C ASP A 189 -0.20 -13.63 -12.95
N ASN A 190 -0.02 -13.61 -11.63
CA ASN A 190 -0.19 -14.78 -10.76
C ASN A 190 -1.64 -15.25 -10.71
N LEU A 191 -2.60 -14.34 -10.48
CA LEU A 191 -4.01 -14.71 -10.38
C LEU A 191 -4.56 -15.22 -11.71
N ILE A 192 -4.09 -14.67 -12.85
CA ILE A 192 -4.44 -15.17 -14.18
C ILE A 192 -3.79 -16.54 -14.43
N HIS A 193 -2.52 -16.72 -14.05
CA HIS A 193 -1.81 -17.99 -14.19
C HIS A 193 -2.51 -19.12 -13.43
N ARG A 194 -2.95 -18.83 -12.20
CA ARG A 194 -3.66 -19.76 -11.32
C ARG A 194 -5.15 -19.95 -11.67
N LEU A 195 -5.64 -19.25 -12.69
CA LEU A 195 -7.04 -19.26 -13.14
C LEU A 195 -8.04 -18.76 -12.08
N GLU A 196 -7.57 -17.97 -11.11
CA GLU A 196 -8.41 -17.36 -10.07
C GLU A 196 -9.18 -16.14 -10.61
N ILE A 197 -8.62 -15.46 -11.62
CA ILE A 197 -9.29 -14.41 -12.39
C ILE A 197 -9.17 -14.70 -13.89
N PRO A 198 -10.14 -14.27 -14.73
CA PRO A 198 -10.01 -14.44 -16.17
C PRO A 198 -8.88 -13.56 -16.72
N PRO A 199 -8.19 -13.99 -17.80
CA PRO A 199 -7.36 -13.08 -18.58
C PRO A 199 -8.17 -11.84 -18.99
N MET A 200 -7.64 -10.65 -18.69
CA MET A 200 -8.33 -9.38 -18.92
C MET A 200 -7.35 -8.28 -19.34
N VAL A 201 -7.88 -7.28 -20.05
CA VAL A 201 -7.16 -6.04 -20.34
C VAL A 201 -7.41 -5.06 -19.19
N VAL A 202 -6.36 -4.41 -18.69
CA VAL A 202 -6.49 -3.44 -17.59
C VAL A 202 -5.97 -2.08 -18.06
N ALA A 203 -6.82 -1.06 -18.06
CA ALA A 203 -6.44 0.32 -18.32
C ALA A 203 -6.15 1.04 -17.00
N LEU A 204 -4.93 1.50 -16.82
CA LEU A 204 -4.42 2.15 -15.63
C LEU A 204 -4.29 3.65 -15.91
N THR A 205 -5.16 4.44 -15.29
CA THR A 205 -5.18 5.90 -15.43
C THR A 205 -4.58 6.58 -14.20
N THR A 206 -3.99 7.76 -14.39
CA THR A 206 -3.46 8.61 -13.32
C THR A 206 -3.90 10.04 -13.55
N SER A 207 -4.27 10.74 -12.48
CA SER A 207 -4.69 12.14 -12.54
C SER A 207 -3.57 13.07 -12.04
N PRO A 208 -3.19 14.12 -12.78
CA PRO A 208 -2.25 15.14 -12.28
C PRO A 208 -2.91 16.08 -11.27
N ARG A 209 -4.24 16.14 -11.22
CA ARG A 209 -5.02 16.97 -10.28
C ARG A 209 -5.96 16.10 -9.45
N ARG A 210 -5.41 15.01 -8.90
CA ARG A 210 -6.16 13.94 -8.20
C ARG A 210 -7.20 14.45 -7.20
N LEU A 211 -6.86 15.43 -6.36
CA LEU A 211 -7.78 15.97 -5.35
C LEU A 211 -8.99 16.69 -5.93
N ALA A 212 -8.88 17.23 -7.14
CA ALA A 212 -9.99 17.87 -7.85
C ALA A 212 -10.73 16.86 -8.73
N GLU A 213 -10.01 16.16 -9.59
CA GLU A 213 -10.59 15.28 -10.62
C GLU A 213 -11.28 14.05 -9.99
N TYR A 214 -10.72 13.46 -8.93
CA TYR A 214 -11.31 12.27 -8.30
C TYR A 214 -12.39 12.60 -7.25
N ALA A 215 -12.62 13.87 -6.96
CA ALA A 215 -13.67 14.32 -6.04
C ALA A 215 -15.06 14.37 -6.70
N ALA A 216 -15.42 13.30 -7.42
CA ALA A 216 -16.66 13.17 -8.18
C ALA A 216 -16.87 14.25 -9.28
N ASP A 217 -15.77 14.69 -9.90
CA ASP A 217 -15.80 15.66 -10.99
C ASP A 217 -16.52 15.08 -12.22
N PRO A 218 -17.57 15.74 -12.75
CA PRO A 218 -18.22 15.32 -13.99
C PRO A 218 -17.26 15.23 -15.19
N ALA A 219 -16.20 16.04 -15.25
CA ALA A 219 -15.20 15.95 -16.31
C ALA A 219 -14.45 14.61 -16.26
N HIS A 220 -14.05 14.18 -15.06
CA HIS A 220 -13.42 12.87 -14.87
C HIS A 220 -14.35 11.71 -15.27
N ASN A 221 -15.62 11.80 -14.93
CA ASN A 221 -16.61 10.79 -15.33
C ASN A 221 -16.75 10.68 -16.86
N ARG A 222 -16.83 11.81 -17.57
CA ARG A 222 -16.85 11.83 -19.04
C ARG A 222 -15.55 11.30 -19.64
N PHE A 223 -14.40 11.71 -19.11
CA PHE A 223 -13.11 11.18 -19.53
C PHE A 223 -13.08 9.64 -19.49
N ILE A 224 -13.53 9.03 -18.40
CA ILE A 224 -13.54 7.57 -18.31
C ILE A 224 -14.60 6.95 -19.24
N ALA A 225 -15.85 7.40 -19.18
CA ALA A 225 -16.97 6.74 -19.85
C ALA A 225 -17.07 7.02 -21.36
N GLU A 226 -16.74 8.24 -21.78
CA GLU A 226 -16.93 8.74 -23.15
C GLU A 226 -15.62 8.77 -23.95
N GLU A 227 -14.45 8.66 -23.29
CA GLU A 227 -13.16 8.76 -23.97
C GLU A 227 -12.29 7.51 -23.77
N VAL A 228 -11.94 7.17 -22.52
CA VAL A 228 -11.09 6.00 -22.21
C VAL A 228 -11.76 4.71 -22.67
N VAL A 229 -13.01 4.49 -22.29
CA VAL A 229 -13.72 3.25 -22.60
C VAL A 229 -13.87 3.03 -24.12
N PRO A 230 -14.37 3.99 -24.91
CA PRO A 230 -14.41 3.86 -26.36
C PRO A 230 -13.02 3.65 -27.00
N HIS A 231 -12.01 4.41 -26.56
CA HIS A 231 -10.64 4.23 -27.05
C HIS A 231 -10.13 2.80 -26.82
N MET A 232 -10.42 2.21 -25.66
CA MET A 232 -10.06 0.83 -25.33
C MET A 232 -10.82 -0.19 -26.18
N GLU A 233 -12.10 0.04 -26.49
CA GLU A 233 -12.92 -0.83 -27.35
C GLU A 233 -12.50 -0.80 -28.83
N GLU A 234 -12.03 0.34 -29.32
CA GLU A 234 -11.46 0.48 -30.66
C GLU A 234 -10.08 -0.19 -30.75
N THR A 235 -9.28 -0.09 -29.69
CA THR A 235 -7.89 -0.54 -29.69
C THR A 235 -7.76 -2.05 -29.43
N PHE A 236 -8.62 -2.62 -28.59
CA PHE A 236 -8.52 -4.02 -28.13
C PHE A 236 -9.82 -4.80 -28.35
N PRO A 237 -9.74 -6.14 -28.57
CA PRO A 237 -10.92 -6.98 -28.67
C PRO A 237 -11.56 -7.15 -27.28
N LEU A 238 -12.43 -6.24 -26.89
CA LEU A 238 -13.11 -6.30 -25.60
C LEU A 238 -14.47 -7.00 -25.71
N LEU A 239 -14.92 -7.54 -24.57
CA LEU A 239 -16.30 -7.99 -24.41
C LEU A 239 -17.20 -6.75 -24.27
N PRO A 240 -18.21 -6.57 -25.14
CA PRO A 240 -18.96 -5.33 -25.20
C PRO A 240 -19.93 -5.16 -24.01
N GLU A 241 -20.35 -6.24 -23.36
CA GLU A 241 -21.37 -6.16 -22.31
C GLU A 241 -20.85 -5.55 -21.01
N VAL A 242 -21.67 -4.70 -20.38
CA VAL A 242 -21.34 -3.99 -19.12
C VAL A 242 -20.90 -4.93 -18.00
N ARG A 243 -21.43 -6.16 -17.94
CA ARG A 243 -21.03 -7.17 -16.94
C ARG A 243 -19.55 -7.58 -17.01
N PHE A 244 -18.84 -7.23 -18.09
CA PHE A 244 -17.41 -7.48 -18.28
C PHE A 244 -16.56 -6.21 -18.15
N ARG A 245 -17.13 -5.12 -17.60
CA ARG A 245 -16.44 -3.87 -17.33
C ARG A 245 -16.36 -3.66 -15.81
N GLY A 246 -15.15 -3.49 -15.31
CA GLY A 246 -14.87 -3.18 -13.91
C GLY A 246 -14.22 -1.81 -13.76
N LEU A 247 -14.47 -1.18 -12.61
CA LEU A 247 -13.77 0.02 -12.16
C LEU A 247 -13.13 -0.27 -10.80
N MET A 248 -11.94 0.25 -10.56
CA MET A 248 -11.19 0.06 -9.32
C MET A 248 -10.47 1.34 -8.91
N GLY A 249 -10.43 1.58 -7.60
CA GLY A 249 -9.66 2.67 -6.99
C GLY A 249 -9.78 2.65 -5.48
N ALA A 250 -8.86 3.32 -4.78
CA ALA A 250 -8.84 3.42 -3.32
C ALA A 250 -8.96 4.89 -2.88
N SER A 251 -9.59 5.13 -1.71
CA SER A 251 -9.83 6.49 -1.20
C SER A 251 -10.54 7.35 -2.26
N PHE A 252 -9.99 8.51 -2.66
CA PHE A 252 -10.51 9.33 -3.75
C PHE A 252 -10.66 8.56 -5.08
N GLY A 253 -9.77 7.62 -5.41
CA GLY A 253 -9.97 6.75 -6.58
C GLY A 253 -11.22 5.86 -6.46
N GLY A 254 -11.63 5.52 -5.23
CA GLY A 254 -12.89 4.84 -4.95
C GLY A 254 -14.10 5.76 -5.12
N VAL A 255 -13.98 7.03 -4.73
CA VAL A 255 -14.99 8.07 -5.01
C VAL A 255 -15.17 8.26 -6.52
N ALA A 256 -14.06 8.39 -7.25
CA ALA A 256 -14.07 8.51 -8.71
C ALA A 256 -14.73 7.28 -9.35
N THR A 257 -14.32 6.07 -8.95
CA THR A 257 -14.89 4.79 -9.39
C THR A 257 -16.41 4.76 -9.21
N LEU A 258 -16.90 5.07 -8.00
CA LEU A 258 -18.33 5.05 -7.72
C LEU A 258 -19.08 6.15 -8.48
N SER A 259 -18.52 7.35 -8.55
CA SER A 259 -19.11 8.48 -9.28
C SER A 259 -19.26 8.20 -10.78
N THR A 260 -18.23 7.59 -11.39
CA THR A 260 -18.23 7.20 -12.79
C THR A 260 -19.23 6.09 -13.06
N ALA A 261 -19.31 5.07 -12.20
CA ALA A 261 -20.23 3.94 -12.38
C ALA A 261 -21.71 4.31 -12.22
N TRP A 262 -22.01 5.34 -11.42
CA TRP A 262 -23.39 5.74 -11.10
C TRP A 262 -24.04 6.61 -12.17
N ARG A 263 -23.24 7.32 -12.98
CA ARG A 263 -23.73 8.22 -14.03
C ARG A 263 -23.90 7.49 -15.35
#